data_AF-A0A2V7M8D1-F1
#
_entry.id   AF-A0A2V7M8D1-F1
#
_cell.length_a   1.000
_cell.length_b   1.000
_cell.length_c   1.000
_cell.angle_alpha   90.00
_cell.angle_beta   90.00
_cell.angle_gamma   90.00
#
_symmetry.space_group_name_H-M   'P 1'
#
loop_
_entity.id
_entity.type
_entity.pdbx_description
1 polymer ?
#
loop_
_entity_poly.entity_id
_entity_poly.type
_entity_poly.pdbx_seq_one_letter_code
_entity_poly.pdbx_strand_id
1 'polypeptide(L)'
;MVRRADALSQAVAGGTVVAVSGTHGKTTTTVMVTEALAAAGRDPTGLAGGRVARWGGNARVGGRELYVVEADEYDRAFLSLRPTVAVVNNVEADHLECYDGSVAVLEQAFVQFAGGARRVIVGGDDAGAQRVMAAVRAPVWRVGVGADADVRITELALDEHGSTARIELPGGEIRPLTLRV
;
A
#
# COMPACT_ATOMS: atom_id res chain seq x y z
N MET A 1 -14.32 -25.52 1.43
CA MET A 1 -14.13 -24.39 2.36
C MET A 1 -13.43 -23.28 1.58
N VAL A 2 -13.98 -22.06 1.57
CA VAL A 2 -13.38 -20.91 0.87
C VAL A 2 -12.26 -20.35 1.74
N ARG A 3 -11.08 -20.03 1.18
CA ARG A 3 -10.00 -19.41 1.97
C ARG A 3 -10.38 -17.98 2.33
N ARG A 4 -9.88 -17.46 3.46
CA ARG A 4 -10.16 -16.09 3.91
C ARG A 4 -9.80 -15.04 2.85
N ALA A 5 -8.68 -15.24 2.14
CA ALA A 5 -8.23 -14.36 1.06
C ALA A 5 -9.20 -14.33 -0.13
N ASP A 6 -9.77 -15.48 -0.50
CA ASP A 6 -10.74 -15.58 -1.60
C ASP A 6 -12.07 -14.90 -1.23
N ALA A 7 -12.55 -15.12 0.00
CA ALA A 7 -13.76 -14.47 0.50
C ALA A 7 -13.60 -12.94 0.55
N LEU A 8 -12.42 -12.46 0.97
CA LEU A 8 -12.09 -11.03 0.94
C LEU A 8 -12.08 -10.50 -0.49
N SER A 9 -11.43 -11.19 -1.42
CA SER A 9 -11.39 -10.80 -2.83
C SER A 9 -12.80 -10.67 -3.42
N GLN A 10 -13.68 -11.64 -3.15
CA GLN A 10 -15.08 -11.59 -3.58
C GLN A 10 -15.85 -10.42 -2.98
N ALA A 11 -15.60 -10.09 -1.71
CA ALA A 11 -16.26 -8.99 -1.02
C ALA A 11 -15.93 -7.61 -1.63
N VAL A 12 -14.72 -7.43 -2.14
CA VAL A 12 -14.24 -6.14 -2.68
C VAL A 12 -14.28 -6.03 -4.20
N ALA A 13 -14.54 -7.13 -4.91
CA ALA A 13 -14.45 -7.23 -6.37
C ALA A 13 -15.31 -6.22 -7.15
N GLY A 14 -16.40 -5.72 -6.55
CA GLY A 14 -17.33 -4.78 -7.18
C GLY A 14 -16.92 -3.30 -7.09
N GLY A 15 -15.84 -2.96 -6.39
CA GLY A 15 -15.41 -1.58 -6.18
C GLY A 15 -13.98 -1.29 -6.61
N THR A 16 -13.56 -0.05 -6.39
CA THR A 16 -12.17 0.37 -6.53
C THR A 16 -11.38 -0.13 -5.33
N VAL A 17 -10.30 -0.88 -5.58
CA VAL A 17 -9.47 -1.46 -4.52
C VAL A 17 -8.11 -0.78 -4.50
N VAL A 18 -7.78 -0.15 -3.38
CA VAL A 18 -6.42 0.27 -3.02
C VAL A 18 -5.84 -0.82 -2.11
N ALA A 19 -4.96 -1.66 -2.65
CA ALA A 19 -4.35 -2.74 -1.88
C ALA A 19 -2.94 -2.33 -1.44
N VAL A 20 -2.68 -2.40 -0.15
CA VAL A 20 -1.45 -1.94 0.49
C VAL A 20 -0.60 -3.13 0.92
N SER A 21 0.52 -3.33 0.25
CA SER A 21 1.44 -4.44 0.47
C SER A 21 2.85 -3.97 0.83
N GLY A 22 3.68 -4.92 1.23
CA GLY A 22 5.09 -4.74 1.58
C GLY A 22 5.41 -5.40 2.91
N THR A 23 6.67 -5.69 3.19
CA THR A 23 7.04 -6.41 4.42
C THR A 23 6.60 -5.62 5.67
N HIS A 24 6.90 -4.33 5.71
CA HIS A 24 6.59 -3.45 6.84
C HIS A 24 5.63 -2.31 6.48
N GLY A 25 4.94 -1.81 7.50
CA GLY A 25 4.13 -0.60 7.41
C GLY A 25 2.76 -0.76 6.74
N LYS A 26 2.36 -1.98 6.37
CA LYS A 26 1.08 -2.25 5.68
C LYS A 26 -0.13 -1.72 6.47
N THR A 27 -0.24 -2.08 7.75
CA THR A 27 -1.35 -1.64 8.61
C THR A 27 -1.40 -0.13 8.76
N THR A 28 -0.27 0.50 9.09
CA THR A 28 -0.19 1.96 9.26
C THR A 28 -0.59 2.68 7.97
N THR A 29 -0.03 2.29 6.82
CA THR A 29 -0.37 2.88 5.53
C THR A 29 -1.84 2.65 5.16
N THR A 30 -2.38 1.45 5.39
CA THR A 30 -3.81 1.14 5.16
C THR A 30 -4.70 2.07 5.98
N VAL A 31 -4.41 2.24 7.27
CA VAL A 31 -5.18 3.14 8.14
C VAL A 31 -5.06 4.58 7.67
N MET A 32 -3.85 5.07 7.43
CA MET A 32 -3.63 6.46 6.99
C MET A 32 -4.35 6.76 5.66
N VAL A 33 -4.28 5.86 4.69
CA VAL A 33 -4.97 6.02 3.40
C VAL A 33 -6.49 6.01 3.59
N THR A 34 -7.01 5.09 4.40
CA THR A 34 -8.45 5.02 4.71
C THR A 34 -8.94 6.32 5.34
N GLU A 35 -8.22 6.83 6.35
CA GLU A 35 -8.59 8.04 7.07
C GLU A 35 -8.48 9.30 6.20
N ALA A 36 -7.43 9.41 5.39
CA ALA A 36 -7.27 10.53 4.46
C ALA A 36 -8.40 10.57 3.42
N LEU A 37 -8.77 9.43 2.84
CA LEU A 37 -9.88 9.32 1.90
C LEU A 37 -11.23 9.61 2.55
N ALA A 38 -11.44 9.13 3.78
CA ALA A 38 -12.64 9.43 4.55
C ALA A 38 -12.75 10.93 4.86
N ALA A 39 -11.67 11.57 5.29
CA ALA A 39 -11.60 13.01 5.52
C ALA A 39 -11.84 13.84 4.24
N ALA A 40 -11.48 13.28 3.07
CA ALA A 40 -11.78 13.84 1.75
C ALA A 40 -13.22 13.55 1.26
N GLY A 41 -14.09 13.00 2.10
CA GLY A 41 -15.49 12.72 1.77
C GLY A 41 -15.72 11.54 0.83
N ARG A 42 -14.74 10.63 0.68
CA ARG A 42 -14.83 9.47 -0.23
C ARG A 42 -15.42 8.20 0.40
N ASP A 43 -15.73 8.25 1.71
CA ASP A 43 -16.31 7.17 2.52
C ASP A 43 -15.82 5.72 2.20
N PRO A 44 -14.52 5.43 2.33
CA PRO A 44 -13.95 4.12 2.00
C PRO A 44 -14.29 3.05 3.06
N THR A 45 -14.47 1.80 2.62
CA THR A 45 -14.36 0.65 3.53
C THR A 45 -12.89 0.28 3.71
N GLY A 46 -12.38 0.35 4.94
CA GLY A 46 -10.99 0.03 5.28
C GLY A 46 -10.88 -1.34 5.94
N LEU A 47 -9.87 -2.13 5.56
CA LEU A 47 -9.64 -3.49 6.06
C LEU A 47 -8.17 -3.67 6.42
N ALA A 48 -7.88 -3.74 7.71
CA ALA A 48 -6.54 -3.95 8.26
C ALA A 48 -6.34 -5.41 8.69
N GLY A 49 -5.07 -5.85 8.71
CA GLY A 49 -4.66 -7.15 9.21
C GLY A 49 -4.76 -7.23 10.74
N GLY A 50 -4.54 -6.11 11.42
CA GLY A 50 -4.62 -5.96 12.88
C GLY A 50 -5.83 -5.16 13.38
N ARG A 51 -6.01 -5.14 14.70
CA ARG A 51 -7.02 -4.29 15.35
C ARG A 51 -6.59 -2.83 15.32
N VAL A 52 -7.47 -1.95 14.85
CA VAL A 52 -7.32 -0.51 14.82
C VAL A 52 -8.24 0.10 15.88
N ALA A 53 -7.68 0.79 16.87
CA ALA A 53 -8.44 1.31 18.01
C ALA A 53 -9.60 2.22 17.58
N ARG A 54 -9.35 3.13 16.63
CA ARG A 54 -10.34 4.07 16.10
C ARG A 54 -11.50 3.39 15.37
N TRP A 55 -11.27 2.20 14.83
CA TRP A 55 -12.30 1.43 14.13
C TRP A 55 -13.05 0.46 15.05
N GLY A 56 -12.62 0.31 16.31
CA GLY A 56 -13.17 -0.67 17.25
C GLY A 56 -12.90 -2.13 16.85
N GLY A 57 -12.04 -2.37 15.86
CA GLY A 57 -11.84 -3.67 15.23
C GLY A 57 -10.82 -3.58 14.10
N ASN A 58 -10.80 -4.54 13.19
CA ASN A 58 -9.89 -4.56 12.03
C ASN A 58 -10.51 -3.98 10.76
N ALA A 59 -11.71 -3.40 10.84
CA ALA A 59 -12.43 -2.87 9.70
C ALA A 59 -13.12 -1.55 10.03
N ARG A 60 -13.01 -0.57 9.13
CA ARG A 60 -13.90 0.58 9.04
C ARG A 60 -14.94 0.28 7.96
N VAL A 61 -16.22 0.19 8.33
CA VAL A 61 -17.31 -0.01 7.37
C VAL A 61 -17.75 1.34 6.83
N GLY A 62 -17.58 1.56 5.52
CA GLY A 62 -18.05 2.74 4.80
C GLY A 62 -18.92 2.34 3.62
N GLY A 63 -18.78 3.07 2.51
CA GLY A 63 -19.40 2.74 1.24
C GLY A 63 -18.84 1.46 0.60
N ARG A 64 -19.50 1.02 -0.48
CA ARG A 64 -19.18 -0.22 -1.21
C ARG A 64 -18.44 0.00 -2.52
N GLU A 65 -18.08 1.25 -2.82
CA GLU A 65 -17.44 1.66 -4.08
C GLU A 65 -15.91 1.77 -3.97
N LEU A 66 -15.38 1.98 -2.76
CA LEU A 66 -13.97 2.21 -2.51
C LEU A 66 -13.51 1.40 -1.30
N TYR A 67 -12.50 0.56 -1.53
CA TYR A 67 -11.90 -0.31 -0.52
C TYR A 67 -10.42 0.03 -0.36
N VAL A 68 -9.96 0.09 0.89
CA VAL A 68 -8.53 0.15 1.23
C VAL A 68 -8.21 -1.11 2.02
N VAL A 69 -7.33 -1.94 1.48
CA VAL A 69 -7.12 -3.30 1.97
C VAL A 69 -5.66 -3.52 2.25
N GLU A 70 -5.33 -3.94 3.47
CA GLU A 70 -4.04 -4.50 3.80
C GLU A 70 -3.85 -5.84 3.08
N ALA A 71 -2.79 -5.93 2.28
CA ALA A 71 -2.47 -7.06 1.44
C ALA A 71 -1.16 -7.70 1.91
N ASP A 72 -1.30 -8.87 2.52
CA ASP A 72 -0.19 -9.63 3.09
C ASP A 72 0.37 -10.65 2.09
N GLU A 73 1.68 -10.69 1.97
CA GLU A 73 2.47 -11.64 1.20
C GLU A 73 2.43 -13.06 1.80
N TYR A 74 2.17 -13.20 3.10
CA TYR A 74 2.11 -14.50 3.76
C TYR A 74 1.14 -15.48 3.06
N ASP A 75 1.58 -16.73 2.83
CA ASP A 75 0.86 -17.77 2.08
C ASP A 75 0.36 -17.31 0.69
N ARG A 76 1.03 -16.32 0.08
CA ARG A 76 0.68 -15.71 -1.21
C ARG A 76 -0.76 -15.17 -1.25
N ALA A 77 -1.33 -14.83 -0.10
CA ALA A 77 -2.75 -14.48 0.05
C ALA A 77 -3.15 -13.27 -0.80
N PHE A 78 -2.29 -12.25 -0.87
CA PHE A 78 -2.49 -11.07 -1.70
C PHE A 78 -2.70 -11.34 -3.21
N LEU A 79 -2.26 -12.49 -3.76
CA LEU A 79 -2.45 -12.84 -5.18
C LEU A 79 -3.93 -13.12 -5.52
N SER A 80 -4.76 -13.29 -4.51
CA SER A 80 -6.21 -13.42 -4.65
C SER A 80 -6.87 -12.08 -4.96
N LEU A 81 -6.23 -10.95 -4.62
CA LEU A 81 -6.75 -9.61 -4.86
C LEU A 81 -6.54 -9.18 -6.31
N ARG A 82 -7.36 -8.23 -6.76
CA ARG A 82 -7.24 -7.56 -8.06
C ARG A 82 -7.26 -6.04 -7.83
N PRO A 83 -6.13 -5.45 -7.40
CA PRO A 83 -6.09 -4.05 -7.03
C PRO A 83 -6.34 -3.13 -8.23
N THR A 84 -7.10 -2.06 -8.03
CA THR A 84 -7.13 -0.93 -8.97
C THR A 84 -5.87 -0.08 -8.79
N VAL A 85 -5.46 0.13 -7.55
CA VAL A 85 -4.17 0.74 -7.16
C VAL A 85 -3.44 -0.24 -6.26
N ALA A 86 -2.23 -0.63 -6.65
CA ALA A 86 -1.36 -1.48 -5.83
C ALA A 86 -0.29 -0.60 -5.18
N VAL A 87 -0.15 -0.69 -3.85
CA VAL A 87 0.95 -0.06 -3.12
C VAL A 87 1.92 -1.15 -2.69
N VAL A 88 3.21 -0.96 -2.99
CA VAL A 88 4.32 -1.83 -2.57
C VAL A 88 5.28 -0.97 -1.76
N ASN A 89 5.12 -0.96 -0.44
CA ASN A 89 5.90 -0.10 0.45
C ASN A 89 7.38 -0.45 0.43
N ASN A 90 7.71 -1.73 0.62
CA ASN A 90 9.05 -2.29 0.69
C ASN A 90 8.99 -3.81 0.44
N VAL A 91 10.09 -4.41 0.02
CA VAL A 91 10.20 -5.87 -0.18
C VAL A 91 11.51 -6.36 0.44
N GLU A 92 11.39 -7.02 1.59
CA GLU A 92 12.50 -7.63 2.31
C GLU A 92 12.39 -9.16 2.27
N ALA A 93 13.48 -9.85 2.63
CA ALA A 93 13.55 -11.30 2.69
C ALA A 93 12.82 -11.86 3.91
N ASP A 94 11.50 -11.71 3.95
CA ASP A 94 10.61 -12.23 4.98
C ASP A 94 9.68 -13.31 4.40
N HIS A 95 9.18 -14.19 5.25
CA HIS A 95 8.26 -15.27 4.90
C HIS A 95 8.72 -16.17 3.74
N LEU A 96 10.03 -16.32 3.52
CA LEU A 96 10.59 -17.05 2.37
C LEU A 96 10.17 -18.53 2.34
N GLU A 97 9.75 -19.11 3.46
CA GLU A 97 9.12 -20.43 3.51
C GLU A 97 7.87 -20.55 2.63
N CYS A 98 7.18 -19.44 2.34
CA CYS A 98 6.05 -19.38 1.40
C CYS A 98 6.50 -19.25 -0.07
N TYR A 99 7.79 -19.04 -0.31
CA TYR A 99 8.39 -18.66 -1.59
C TYR A 99 9.60 -19.52 -1.95
N ASP A 100 9.55 -20.79 -1.57
CA ASP A 100 10.58 -21.79 -1.91
C ASP A 100 11.99 -21.37 -1.45
N GLY A 101 12.08 -20.56 -0.38
CA GLY A 101 13.33 -20.02 0.14
C GLY A 101 13.95 -18.90 -0.71
N SER A 102 13.23 -18.36 -1.70
CA SER A 102 13.79 -17.50 -2.74
C SER A 102 13.21 -16.09 -2.75
N VAL A 103 14.08 -15.11 -2.54
CA VAL A 103 13.74 -13.67 -2.69
C VAL A 103 13.25 -13.35 -4.10
N ALA A 104 13.80 -14.00 -5.13
CA ALA A 104 13.35 -13.80 -6.50
C ALA A 104 11.90 -14.26 -6.72
N VAL A 105 11.48 -15.34 -6.05
CA VAL A 105 10.09 -15.84 -6.12
C VAL A 105 9.14 -14.92 -5.35
N LEU A 106 9.59 -14.37 -4.22
CA LEU A 106 8.86 -13.33 -3.48
C LEU A 106 8.65 -12.08 -4.34
N GLU A 107 9.71 -11.54 -4.94
CA GLU A 107 9.64 -10.36 -5.83
C GLU A 107 8.72 -10.61 -7.03
N GLN A 108 8.78 -11.80 -7.64
CA GLN A 108 7.86 -12.18 -8.71
C GLN A 108 6.40 -12.19 -8.25
N ALA A 109 6.11 -12.61 -7.01
CA ALA A 109 4.77 -12.56 -6.47
C ALA A 109 4.28 -11.11 -6.29
N PHE A 110 5.13 -10.19 -5.84
CA PHE A 110 4.81 -8.75 -5.81
C PHE A 110 4.55 -8.19 -7.22
N VAL A 111 5.35 -8.58 -8.21
CA VAL A 111 5.14 -8.21 -9.62
C VAL A 111 3.79 -8.73 -10.12
N GLN A 112 3.43 -9.98 -9.81
CA GLN A 112 2.14 -10.56 -10.15
C GLN A 112 0.97 -9.83 -9.49
N PHE A 113 1.09 -9.52 -8.19
CA PHE A 113 0.11 -8.76 -7.42
C PHE A 113 -0.14 -7.37 -8.04
N ALA A 114 0.93 -6.65 -8.40
CA ALA A 114 0.86 -5.30 -8.92
C ALA A 114 0.50 -5.24 -10.43
N GLY A 115 0.76 -6.32 -11.18
CA GLY A 115 0.72 -6.33 -12.64
C GLY A 115 -0.65 -6.04 -13.28
N GLY A 116 -1.75 -6.27 -12.56
CA GLY A 116 -3.11 -5.98 -13.02
C GLY A 116 -3.62 -4.57 -12.65
N ALA A 117 -2.86 -3.79 -11.89
CA ALA A 117 -3.31 -2.51 -11.38
C ALA A 117 -3.31 -1.41 -12.47
N ARG A 118 -4.20 -0.43 -12.32
CA ARG A 118 -4.20 0.78 -13.18
C ARG A 118 -3.06 1.73 -12.81
N ARG A 119 -2.60 1.67 -11.56
CA ARG A 119 -1.45 2.40 -11.06
C ARG A 119 -0.77 1.61 -9.96
N VAL A 120 0.55 1.67 -9.94
CA VAL A 120 1.37 1.12 -8.87
C VAL A 120 2.08 2.25 -8.16
N ILE A 121 2.07 2.21 -6.83
CA ILE A 121 2.78 3.13 -5.97
C ILE A 121 3.86 2.31 -5.27
N VAL A 122 5.12 2.70 -5.41
CA VAL A 122 6.24 1.98 -4.81
C VAL A 122 7.01 2.87 -3.85
N GLY A 123 7.54 2.28 -2.78
CA GLY A 123 8.57 2.93 -1.96
C GLY A 123 9.80 3.20 -2.80
N GLY A 124 10.06 4.48 -3.07
CA GLY A 124 11.17 4.92 -3.92
C GLY A 124 12.54 4.66 -3.27
N ASP A 125 12.58 4.55 -1.94
CA ASP A 125 13.84 4.41 -1.20
C ASP A 125 14.16 2.94 -0.84
N ASP A 126 13.31 1.99 -1.23
CA ASP A 126 13.54 0.55 -1.00
C ASP A 126 14.03 -0.17 -2.26
N ALA A 127 15.16 -0.87 -2.15
CA ALA A 127 15.76 -1.58 -3.27
C ALA A 127 14.89 -2.76 -3.77
N GLY A 128 14.15 -3.43 -2.88
CA GLY A 128 13.25 -4.53 -3.26
C GLY A 128 12.04 -4.03 -4.07
N ALA A 129 11.38 -2.98 -3.60
CA ALA A 129 10.30 -2.31 -4.29
C ALA A 129 10.74 -1.72 -5.64
N GLN A 130 11.96 -1.19 -5.73
CA GLN A 130 12.54 -0.76 -7.01
C GLN A 130 12.76 -1.92 -8.00
N ARG A 131 13.17 -3.11 -7.53
CA ARG A 131 13.27 -4.31 -8.39
C ARG A 131 11.90 -4.76 -8.89
N VAL A 132 10.88 -4.73 -8.02
CA VAL A 132 9.49 -4.98 -8.42
C VAL A 132 9.03 -3.97 -9.48
N MET A 133 9.27 -2.68 -9.25
CA MET A 133 8.95 -1.61 -10.21
C MET A 133 9.56 -1.89 -11.59
N ALA A 134 10.82 -2.30 -11.65
CA ALA A 134 11.52 -2.55 -12.93
C ALA A 134 10.87 -3.67 -13.76
N ALA A 135 10.11 -4.57 -13.14
CA ALA A 135 9.43 -5.69 -13.79
C ALA A 135 7.93 -5.48 -14.03
N VAL A 136 7.32 -4.45 -13.44
CA VAL A 136 5.90 -4.13 -13.61
C VAL A 136 5.67 -3.30 -14.87
N ARG A 137 4.60 -3.61 -15.62
CA ARG A 137 4.22 -2.88 -16.85
C ARG A 137 3.23 -1.73 -16.63
N ALA A 138 2.54 -1.71 -15.50
CA ALA A 138 1.58 -0.67 -15.15
C ALA A 138 2.30 0.66 -14.86
N PRO A 139 1.63 1.83 -15.04
CA PRO A 139 2.20 3.11 -14.67
C PRO A 139 2.57 3.17 -13.18
N VAL A 140 3.79 3.60 -12.87
CA VAL A 140 4.33 3.63 -11.51
C VAL A 140 4.53 5.08 -11.03
N TRP A 141 4.28 5.32 -9.74
CA TRP A 141 4.84 6.45 -9.00
C TRP A 141 5.73 5.95 -7.86
N ARG A 142 6.97 6.42 -7.84
CA ARG A 142 7.89 6.26 -6.71
C ARG A 142 7.60 7.33 -5.68
N VAL A 143 7.40 6.92 -4.44
CA VAL A 143 7.22 7.81 -3.29
C VAL A 143 8.43 7.68 -2.38
N GLY A 144 9.17 8.76 -2.14
CA GLY A 144 10.38 8.68 -1.33
C GLY A 144 11.08 10.02 -1.14
N VAL A 145 12.23 9.99 -0.46
CA VAL A 145 13.12 11.14 -0.28
C VAL A 145 14.17 11.25 -1.39
N GLY A 146 14.38 10.17 -2.15
CA GLY A 146 15.30 10.12 -3.29
C GLY A 146 15.01 11.19 -4.35
N ALA A 147 16.06 11.69 -5.00
CA ALA A 147 15.94 12.72 -6.04
C ALA A 147 15.20 12.22 -7.30
N ASP A 148 15.12 10.92 -7.48
CA ASP A 148 14.42 10.25 -8.56
C ASP A 148 12.96 9.94 -8.24
N ALA A 149 12.46 10.23 -7.03
CA ALA A 149 11.07 10.00 -6.67
C ALA A 149 10.09 10.87 -7.49
N ASP A 150 8.96 10.28 -7.91
CA ASP A 150 7.89 10.98 -8.64
C ASP A 150 7.01 11.79 -7.67
N VAL A 151 6.82 11.28 -6.46
CA VAL A 151 6.26 11.99 -5.30
C VAL A 151 7.39 12.13 -4.28
N ARG A 152 8.02 13.30 -4.21
CA ARG A 152 9.22 13.50 -3.40
C ARG A 152 8.90 14.16 -2.07
N ILE A 153 9.48 13.61 -1.00
CA ILE A 153 9.41 14.16 0.36
C ILE A 153 10.68 14.96 0.62
N THR A 154 10.54 16.26 0.81
CA THR A 154 11.64 17.19 1.11
C THR A 154 11.40 17.94 2.41
N GLU A 155 12.45 18.56 2.96
CA GLU A 155 12.38 19.33 4.21
C GLU A 155 11.73 18.53 5.37
N LEU A 156 12.03 17.23 5.45
CA LEU A 156 11.50 16.36 6.49
C LEU A 156 12.08 16.75 7.86
N ALA A 157 11.20 17.09 8.79
CA ALA A 157 11.51 17.28 10.19
C ALA A 157 10.61 16.40 11.06
N LEU A 158 11.20 15.81 12.09
CA LEU A 158 10.57 14.90 13.03
C LEU A 158 10.83 15.45 14.44
N ASP A 159 9.79 15.57 15.24
CA ASP A 159 9.87 15.94 16.64
C ASP A 159 8.88 15.13 17.50
N GLU A 160 8.82 15.44 18.79
CA GLU A 160 7.92 14.77 19.74
C GLU A 160 6.42 15.04 19.50
N HIS A 161 6.09 16.08 18.73
CA HIS A 161 4.72 16.48 18.40
C HIS A 161 4.26 15.94 17.04
N GLY A 162 5.19 15.44 16.22
CA GLY A 162 4.90 14.72 14.98
C GLY A 162 5.93 14.98 13.88
N SER A 163 5.43 15.15 12.66
CA SER A 163 6.28 15.34 11.48
C SER A 163 5.78 16.43 10.55
N THR A 164 6.73 17.14 9.95
CA THR A 164 6.48 18.11 8.89
C THR A 164 7.33 17.78 7.68
N ALA A 165 6.79 17.99 6.48
CA ALA A 165 7.52 17.84 5.24
C ALA A 165 6.92 18.71 4.14
N ARG A 166 7.63 18.83 3.03
CA ARG A 166 7.09 19.28 1.74
C ARG A 166 6.98 18.09 0.80
N ILE A 167 5.83 17.97 0.15
CA ILE A 167 5.53 16.93 -0.82
C ILE A 167 5.53 17.58 -2.19
N GLU A 168 6.51 17.21 -3.02
CA GLU A 168 6.54 17.55 -4.43
C GLU A 168 5.79 16.46 -5.20
N LEU A 169 4.72 16.84 -5.89
CA LEU A 169 3.86 15.95 -6.64
C LEU A 169 4.31 15.82 -8.10
N PRO A 170 3.89 14.75 -8.79
CA PRO A 170 4.04 14.64 -10.23
C PRO A 170 3.48 15.89 -10.93
N GLY A 171 4.33 16.58 -11.71
CA GLY A 171 3.99 17.86 -12.34
C GLY A 171 4.54 19.10 -11.62
N GLY A 172 5.29 18.93 -10.52
CA GLY A 172 6.06 20.00 -9.86
C GLY A 172 5.27 20.82 -8.83
N GLU A 173 4.01 20.45 -8.57
CA GLU A 173 3.23 21.06 -7.49
C GLU A 173 3.82 20.70 -6.13
N ILE A 174 4.05 21.69 -5.27
CA ILE A 174 4.58 21.48 -3.91
C ILE A 174 3.48 21.76 -2.88
N ARG A 175 3.32 20.85 -1.91
CA ARG A 175 2.35 20.95 -0.82
C ARG A 175 3.00 20.71 0.54
N PRO A 176 2.69 21.52 1.57
CA PRO A 176 3.13 21.21 2.92
C PRO A 176 2.33 20.01 3.47
N LEU A 177 3.00 19.17 4.26
CA LEU A 177 2.41 18.08 5.02
C LEU A 177 2.75 18.26 6.50
N THR A 178 1.75 18.06 7.36
CA THR A 178 1.93 18.00 8.82
C THR A 178 1.14 16.82 9.35
N LEU A 179 1.82 15.90 10.02
CA LEU A 179 1.21 14.78 10.73
C LEU A 179 1.45 15.01 12.23
N ARG A 180 0.41 14.87 13.04
CA ARG A 180 0.46 15.05 14.50
C ARG A 180 0.28 13.70 15.19
N VAL A 181 1.01 13.51 16.29
CA VAL A 181 0.87 12.35 17.18
C VAL A 181 -0.15 12.66 18.27
#